data_AF-A0A0Q6N596-F1
#
_entry.id   AF-A0A0Q6N596-F1
#
_cell.length_a   1.000
_cell.length_b   1.000
_cell.length_c   1.000
_cell.angle_alpha   90.00
_cell.angle_beta   90.00
_cell.angle_gamma   90.00
#
_symmetry.space_group_name_H-M   'P 1'
#
loop_
_entity.id
_entity.type
_entity.pdbx_description
1 polymer ?
#
loop_
_entity_poly.entity_id
_entity_poly.type
_entity_poly.pdbx_seq_one_letter_code
_entity_poly.pdbx_strand_id
1 'polypeptide(L)'
;MKKLLLMCAAASCLTVVQVHAQVNPTPPAAADPAIAEFKAARDKIEADYKAAKAACDAMKDNAKDVCMEEAKGKEKIAKAELDQKQKPSDGNARKVAEAKVEATYKVAKEKCDDLKGDAKDACVKEAKADEAKGKADIKAMKK
;
A
#
# COMPACT_ATOMS: atom_id res chain seq x y z
N MET A 1 47.79 9.47 29.62
CA MET A 1 48.38 9.56 30.98
C MET A 1 47.29 9.17 31.98
N LYS A 2 47.19 7.87 32.29
CA LYS A 2 47.58 7.31 33.59
C LYS A 2 47.05 8.13 34.77
N LYS A 3 45.93 7.67 35.35
CA LYS A 3 45.89 7.45 36.80
C LYS A 3 45.10 6.19 37.11
N LEU A 4 45.79 5.38 37.88
CA LEU A 4 45.56 3.99 38.22
C LEU A 4 45.46 3.99 39.75
N LEU A 5 44.56 3.15 40.28
CA LEU A 5 44.52 2.61 41.65
C LEU A 5 44.26 3.60 42.81
N LEU A 6 43.22 3.32 43.59
CA LEU A 6 43.40 2.66 44.90
C LEU A 6 42.06 2.11 45.44
N MET A 7 42.13 0.87 45.95
CA MET A 7 41.12 0.14 46.72
C MET A 7 41.12 0.58 48.20
N CYS A 8 40.01 0.30 48.90
CA CYS A 8 39.77 0.12 50.36
C CYS A 8 38.41 0.76 50.72
N ALA A 9 37.51 0.23 51.56
CA ALA A 9 37.48 -0.94 52.42
C ALA A 9 36.00 -1.33 52.66
N ALA A 10 35.80 -2.54 53.15
CA ALA A 10 34.51 -3.15 53.45
C ALA A 10 33.80 -2.56 54.69
N ALA A 11 32.54 -3.00 54.83
CA ALA A 11 31.69 -3.02 56.03
C ALA A 11 30.90 -1.74 56.33
N SER A 12 29.57 -1.84 56.23
CA SER A 12 28.67 -1.80 57.41
C SER A 12 27.22 -1.94 56.95
N CYS A 13 26.51 -2.89 57.55
CA CYS A 13 25.08 -3.10 57.39
C CYS A 13 24.27 -1.84 57.69
N LEU A 14 23.28 -1.55 56.83
CA LEU A 14 21.95 -1.06 57.20
C LEU A 14 21.10 -1.14 55.93
N THR A 15 20.49 -2.30 55.69
CA THR A 15 19.43 -2.46 54.70
C THR A 15 18.18 -1.75 55.22
N VAL A 16 18.09 -0.45 54.96
CA VAL A 16 16.79 0.23 54.98
C VAL A 16 16.03 -0.27 53.75
N VAL A 17 15.07 -1.16 53.97
CA VAL A 17 14.06 -1.51 52.97
C VAL A 17 13.25 -0.24 52.71
N GLN A 18 13.69 0.56 51.75
CA GLN A 18 12.84 1.57 51.16
C GLN A 18 11.83 0.85 50.27
N VAL A 19 10.60 0.71 50.78
CA VAL A 19 9.44 0.39 49.95
C VAL A 19 9.13 1.60 49.09
N HIS A 20 9.95 1.84 48.06
CA HIS A 20 9.50 2.59 46.92
C HIS A 20 8.63 1.65 46.12
N ALA A 21 7.32 1.90 46.12
CA ALA A 21 6.43 1.34 45.11
C ALA A 21 6.96 1.78 43.74
N GLN A 22 7.75 0.91 43.09
CA GLN A 22 8.10 1.06 41.70
C GLN A 22 6.82 0.88 40.89
N VAL A 23 6.13 1.98 40.63
CA VAL A 23 5.23 2.07 39.48
C VAL A 23 6.12 2.02 38.24
N ASN A 24 6.51 0.83 37.82
CA ASN A 24 7.06 0.64 36.49
C ASN A 24 5.94 1.03 35.51
N PRO A 25 6.07 2.12 34.74
CA PRO A 25 5.10 2.39 33.69
C PRO A 25 5.07 1.16 32.78
N THR A 26 3.89 0.57 32.61
CA THR A 26 3.69 -0.41 31.55
C THR A 26 4.19 0.24 30.26
N PRO A 27 5.17 -0.36 29.55
CA PRO A 27 5.57 0.15 28.26
C PRO A 27 4.30 0.31 27.41
N PRO A 28 4.12 1.43 26.68
CA PRO A 28 3.00 1.53 25.76
C PRO A 28 2.99 0.27 24.92
N ALA A 29 1.84 -0.40 24.81
CA ALA A 29 1.71 -1.65 24.08
C ALA A 29 2.47 -1.50 22.76
N ALA A 30 3.58 -2.23 22.62
CA ALA A 30 4.39 -2.16 21.41
C ALA A 30 3.46 -2.46 20.25
N ALA A 31 3.39 -1.56 19.27
CA ALA A 31 2.55 -1.76 18.11
C ALA A 31 2.88 -3.13 17.52
N ASP A 32 1.85 -3.94 17.27
CA ASP A 32 2.00 -5.25 16.64
C ASP A 32 2.87 -5.08 15.38
N PRO A 33 4.02 -5.75 15.27
CA PRO A 33 4.91 -5.64 14.12
C PRO A 33 4.18 -5.80 12.78
N ALA A 34 3.17 -6.67 12.71
CA ALA A 34 2.39 -6.87 11.49
C ALA A 34 1.53 -5.64 11.11
N ILE A 35 1.03 -4.89 12.10
CA ILE A 35 0.29 -3.64 11.86
C ILE A 35 1.25 -2.54 11.40
N ALA A 36 2.44 -2.46 12.01
CA ALA A 36 3.47 -1.50 11.62
C ALA A 36 3.96 -1.74 10.19
N GLU A 37 4.23 -2.99 9.81
CA GLU A 37 4.62 -3.39 8.46
C GLU A 37 3.52 -3.12 7.43
N PHE A 38 2.26 -3.44 7.75
CA PHE A 38 1.13 -3.16 6.87
C PHE A 38 0.97 -1.65 6.60
N LYS A 39 1.09 -0.82 7.64
CA LYS A 39 1.07 0.64 7.50
C LYS A 39 2.24 1.13 6.64
N ALA A 40 3.46 0.65 6.91
CA ALA A 40 4.63 1.04 6.12
C ALA A 40 4.47 0.65 4.64
N ALA A 41 3.88 -0.51 4.34
CA ALA A 41 3.57 -0.93 2.99
C ALA A 41 2.52 -0.04 2.31
N ARG A 42 1.47 0.37 3.04
CA ARG A 42 0.49 1.36 2.56
C ARG A 42 1.14 2.70 2.26
N ASP A 43 1.93 3.23 3.20
CA ASP A 43 2.63 4.51 3.06
C ASP A 43 3.57 4.48 1.85
N LYS A 44 4.27 3.36 1.62
CA LYS A 44 5.10 3.16 0.43
C LYS A 44 4.28 3.20 -0.86
N ILE A 45 3.14 2.51 -0.93
CA ILE A 45 2.27 2.53 -2.11
C ILE A 45 1.81 3.97 -2.43
N GLU A 46 1.48 4.75 -1.41
CA GLU A 46 1.07 6.14 -1.59
C GLU A 46 2.22 7.05 -2.02
N ALA A 47 3.42 6.83 -1.49
CA ALA A 47 4.62 7.51 -1.93
C ALA A 47 4.96 7.18 -3.41
N ASP A 48 4.88 5.91 -3.78
CA ASP A 48 5.09 5.43 -5.16
C ASP A 48 4.04 6.05 -6.12
N TYR A 49 2.77 6.11 -5.70
CA TYR A 49 1.71 6.79 -6.47
C TYR A 49 1.98 8.28 -6.63
N LYS A 50 2.37 8.97 -5.56
CA LYS A 50 2.71 10.40 -5.62
C LYS A 50 3.88 10.67 -6.57
N ALA A 51 4.91 9.82 -6.53
CA ALA A 51 6.05 9.91 -7.44
C ALA A 51 5.63 9.66 -8.90
N ALA A 52 4.80 8.64 -9.15
CA ALA A 52 4.27 8.35 -10.48
C ALA A 52 3.42 9.51 -11.03
N LYS A 53 2.55 10.10 -10.20
CA LYS A 53 1.76 11.28 -10.57
C LYS A 53 2.65 12.46 -10.94
N ALA A 54 3.68 12.74 -10.15
CA ALA A 54 4.63 13.81 -10.44
C ALA A 54 5.39 13.58 -11.76
N ALA A 55 5.73 12.33 -12.08
CA ALA A 55 6.31 11.98 -13.37
C ALA A 55 5.33 12.22 -14.53
N CYS A 56 4.05 11.90 -14.34
CA CYS A 56 2.99 12.18 -15.32
C CYS A 56 2.75 13.69 -15.53
N ASP A 57 3.05 14.55 -14.55
CA ASP A 57 2.84 15.99 -14.67
C ASP A 57 3.73 16.66 -15.72
N ALA A 58 4.85 16.03 -16.08
CA ALA A 58 5.71 16.48 -17.19
C ALA A 58 5.14 16.16 -18.58
N MET A 59 4.08 15.35 -18.66
CA MET A 59 3.41 14.97 -19.90
C MET A 59 2.28 15.95 -20.25
N LYS A 60 1.75 15.86 -21.47
CA LYS A 60 0.67 16.73 -21.97
C LYS A 60 -0.41 15.91 -22.67
N ASP A 61 -1.60 16.50 -22.77
CA ASP A 61 -2.75 15.96 -23.50
C ASP A 61 -3.06 14.51 -23.09
N ASN A 62 -3.53 13.68 -24.02
CA ASN A 62 -3.94 12.31 -23.73
C ASN A 62 -2.82 11.46 -23.10
N ALA A 63 -1.56 11.72 -23.44
CA ALA A 63 -0.43 11.01 -22.85
C ALA A 63 -0.35 11.23 -21.33
N LYS A 64 -0.70 12.44 -20.86
CA LYS A 64 -0.81 12.73 -19.43
C LYS A 64 -1.96 11.95 -18.81
N ASP A 65 -3.13 11.94 -19.44
CA ASP A 65 -4.33 11.30 -18.90
C ASP A 65 -4.15 9.77 -18.80
N VAL A 66 -3.61 9.14 -19.84
CA VAL A 66 -3.21 7.73 -19.82
C VAL A 66 -2.22 7.45 -18.69
N CYS A 67 -1.18 8.27 -18.53
CA CYS A 67 -0.20 8.11 -17.45
C CYS A 67 -0.86 8.19 -16.06
N MET A 68 -1.78 9.15 -15.88
CA MET A 68 -2.50 9.33 -14.62
C MET A 68 -3.40 8.13 -14.29
N GLU A 69 -4.10 7.57 -15.28
CA GLU A 69 -4.93 6.37 -15.06
C GLU A 69 -4.07 5.12 -14.83
N GLU A 70 -2.92 4.98 -15.48
CA GLU A 70 -1.97 3.90 -15.18
C GLU A 70 -1.43 4.01 -13.75
N ALA A 71 -1.09 5.22 -13.28
CA ALA A 71 -0.62 5.46 -11.92
C ALA A 71 -1.70 5.13 -10.87
N LYS A 72 -2.94 5.60 -11.07
CA LYS A 72 -4.09 5.29 -10.20
C LYS A 72 -4.41 3.80 -10.20
N GLY A 73 -4.36 3.17 -11.37
CA GLY A 73 -4.58 1.73 -11.51
C GLY A 73 -3.57 0.91 -10.72
N LYS A 74 -2.27 1.23 -10.85
CA LYS A 74 -1.19 0.59 -10.10
C LYS A 74 -1.37 0.75 -8.58
N GLU A 75 -1.71 1.95 -8.12
CA GLU A 75 -1.99 2.19 -6.69
C GLU A 75 -3.13 1.31 -6.17
N LYS A 76 -4.27 1.28 -6.88
CA LYS A 76 -5.44 0.48 -6.49
C LYS A 76 -5.13 -1.01 -6.45
N ILE A 77 -4.45 -1.53 -7.47
CA ILE A 77 -4.04 -2.94 -7.53
C ILE A 77 -3.12 -3.26 -6.35
N ALA A 78 -2.08 -2.44 -6.13
CA ALA A 78 -1.15 -2.66 -5.03
C ALA A 78 -1.84 -2.61 -3.66
N LYS A 79 -2.79 -1.70 -3.47
CA LYS A 79 -3.60 -1.61 -2.25
C LYS A 79 -4.45 -2.86 -2.05
N ALA A 80 -5.13 -3.35 -3.09
CA ALA A 80 -5.93 -4.57 -3.01
C ALA A 80 -5.06 -5.83 -2.78
N GLU A 81 -3.90 -5.91 -3.43
CA GLU A 81 -2.96 -7.02 -3.28
C GLU A 81 -2.36 -7.04 -1.87
N LEU A 82 -2.07 -5.87 -1.29
CA LEU A 82 -1.64 -5.76 0.10
C LEU A 82 -2.73 -6.24 1.06
N ASP A 83 -4.00 -5.87 0.82
CA ASP A 83 -5.13 -6.32 1.65
C ASP A 83 -5.33 -7.85 1.55
N GLN A 84 -5.14 -8.42 0.35
CA GLN A 84 -5.16 -9.87 0.15
C GLN A 84 -3.99 -10.57 0.84
N LYS A 85 -2.79 -9.98 0.83
CA LYS A 85 -1.63 -10.53 1.55
C LYS A 85 -1.85 -10.51 3.07
N GLN A 86 -2.40 -9.41 3.59
CA GLN A 86 -2.64 -9.25 5.02
C GLN A 86 -3.79 -10.12 5.52
N LYS A 87 -4.87 -10.22 4.73
CA LYS A 87 -6.06 -10.99 5.07
C LYS A 87 -6.53 -11.80 3.85
N PRO A 88 -5.91 -12.96 3.58
CA PRO A 88 -6.31 -13.80 2.47
C PRO A 88 -7.78 -14.22 2.58
N SER A 89 -8.57 -13.95 1.54
CA SER A 89 -9.95 -14.43 1.44
C SER A 89 -10.42 -14.37 -0.01
N ASP A 90 -11.46 -15.13 -0.36
CA ASP A 90 -12.06 -15.05 -1.70
C ASP A 90 -12.61 -13.64 -1.99
N GLY A 91 -13.11 -12.95 -0.96
CA GLY A 91 -13.52 -11.55 -1.06
C GLY A 91 -12.39 -10.59 -1.43
N ASN A 92 -11.22 -10.72 -0.80
CA ASN A 92 -10.06 -9.88 -1.12
C ASN A 92 -9.41 -10.30 -2.45
N ALA A 93 -9.42 -11.59 -2.81
CA ALA A 93 -9.00 -12.05 -4.14
C ALA A 93 -9.88 -11.47 -5.25
N ARG A 94 -11.20 -11.40 -5.05
CA ARG A 94 -12.13 -10.72 -5.97
C ARG A 94 -11.82 -9.23 -6.09
N LYS A 95 -11.57 -8.53 -4.98
CA LYS A 95 -11.17 -7.10 -5.02
C LYS A 95 -9.89 -6.86 -5.82
N VAL A 96 -8.91 -7.76 -5.72
CA VAL A 96 -7.69 -7.69 -6.55
C VAL A 96 -8.05 -7.81 -8.03
N ALA A 97 -8.91 -8.78 -8.39
CA ALA A 97 -9.35 -8.96 -9.76
C ALA A 97 -10.18 -7.76 -10.28
N GLU A 98 -11.09 -7.23 -9.46
CA GLU A 98 -11.87 -6.02 -9.75
C GLU A 98 -10.96 -4.81 -10.01
N ALA A 99 -9.96 -4.59 -9.14
CA ALA A 99 -9.01 -3.49 -9.31
C ALA A 99 -8.21 -3.63 -10.61
N LYS A 100 -7.83 -4.86 -11.00
CA LYS A 100 -7.13 -5.14 -12.27
C LYS A 100 -8.02 -4.86 -13.48
N VAL A 101 -9.27 -5.33 -13.47
CA VAL A 101 -10.22 -5.09 -14.57
C VAL A 101 -10.54 -3.60 -14.70
N GLU A 102 -10.80 -2.91 -13.59
CA GLU A 102 -11.10 -1.47 -13.60
C GLU A 102 -9.90 -0.66 -14.12
N ALA A 103 -8.68 -0.97 -13.66
CA ALA A 103 -7.47 -0.29 -14.11
C ALA A 103 -7.24 -0.47 -15.61
N THR A 104 -7.33 -1.71 -16.11
CA THR A 104 -7.16 -2.01 -17.54
C THR A 104 -8.20 -1.28 -18.39
N TYR A 105 -9.48 -1.30 -17.98
CA TYR A 105 -10.54 -0.62 -18.71
C TYR A 105 -10.32 0.89 -18.78
N LYS A 106 -9.94 1.53 -17.66
CA LYS A 106 -9.71 2.97 -17.61
C LYS A 106 -8.56 3.39 -18.51
N VAL A 107 -7.43 2.69 -18.43
CA VAL A 107 -6.28 2.94 -19.30
C VAL A 107 -6.64 2.72 -20.77
N ALA A 108 -7.37 1.65 -21.10
CA ALA A 108 -7.81 1.40 -22.47
C ALA A 108 -8.73 2.51 -22.99
N LYS A 109 -9.66 2.99 -22.15
CA LYS A 109 -10.58 4.06 -22.53
C LYS A 109 -9.85 5.37 -22.80
N GLU A 110 -8.91 5.79 -21.95
CA GLU A 110 -8.09 6.99 -22.22
C GLU A 110 -7.24 6.80 -23.49
N LYS A 111 -6.68 5.61 -23.73
CA LYS A 111 -5.96 5.33 -25.00
C LYS A 111 -6.85 5.48 -26.23
N CYS A 112 -8.15 5.22 -26.13
CA CYS A 112 -9.09 5.45 -27.22
C CYS A 112 -9.33 6.93 -27.52
N ASP A 113 -9.01 7.85 -26.60
CA ASP A 113 -9.30 9.27 -26.78
C ASP A 113 -8.39 9.97 -27.81
N ASP A 114 -7.25 9.34 -28.16
CA ASP A 114 -6.41 9.75 -29.30
C ASP A 114 -7.05 9.48 -30.67
N LEU A 115 -8.07 8.61 -30.72
CA LEU A 115 -8.75 8.24 -31.95
C LEU A 115 -9.93 9.17 -32.26
N LYS A 116 -10.46 9.09 -33.49
CA LYS A 116 -11.60 9.91 -33.94
C LYS A 116 -12.58 9.08 -34.77
N GLY A 117 -13.83 9.52 -34.81
CA GLY A 117 -14.90 8.90 -35.59
C GLY A 117 -15.09 7.42 -35.26
N ASP A 118 -15.38 6.62 -36.29
CA ASP A 118 -15.67 5.19 -36.15
C ASP A 118 -14.55 4.39 -35.45
N ALA A 119 -13.29 4.81 -35.62
CA ALA A 119 -12.15 4.16 -34.97
C ALA A 119 -12.19 4.33 -33.44
N LYS A 120 -12.57 5.51 -32.94
CA LYS A 120 -12.74 5.74 -31.50
C LYS A 120 -13.92 4.94 -30.95
N ASP A 121 -15.03 4.93 -31.66
CA ASP A 121 -16.23 4.19 -31.25
C ASP A 121 -15.95 2.68 -31.18
N ALA A 122 -15.22 2.14 -32.15
CA ALA A 122 -14.78 0.74 -32.13
C ALA A 122 -13.87 0.45 -30.93
N CYS A 123 -12.86 1.29 -30.69
CA CYS A 123 -11.96 1.14 -29.54
C CYS A 123 -12.70 1.16 -28.20
N VAL A 124 -13.62 2.11 -27.99
CA VAL A 124 -14.41 2.19 -26.75
C VAL A 124 -15.35 0.99 -26.59
N LYS A 125 -15.92 0.47 -27.68
CA LYS A 125 -16.74 -0.76 -27.65
C LYS A 125 -15.91 -1.96 -27.22
N GLU A 126 -14.70 -2.11 -27.76
CA GLU A 126 -13.77 -3.19 -27.39
C GLU A 126 -13.39 -3.09 -25.91
N ALA A 127 -12.95 -1.92 -25.43
CA ALA A 127 -12.61 -1.71 -24.02
C ALA A 127 -13.75 -2.07 -23.07
N LYS A 128 -15.01 -1.73 -23.43
CA LYS A 128 -16.20 -2.11 -22.65
C LYS A 128 -16.48 -3.61 -22.70
N ALA A 129 -16.26 -4.26 -23.84
CA ALA A 129 -16.43 -5.70 -23.96
C ALA A 129 -15.44 -6.46 -23.07
N ASP A 130 -14.18 -6.01 -23.04
CA ASP A 130 -13.15 -6.57 -22.17
C ASP A 130 -13.46 -6.34 -20.68
N GLU A 131 -13.93 -5.14 -20.32
CA GLU A 131 -14.37 -4.86 -18.95
C GLU A 131 -15.53 -5.78 -18.53
N ALA A 132 -16.51 -5.95 -19.41
CA ALA A 132 -17.67 -6.82 -19.18
C ALA A 132 -17.25 -8.28 -19.02
N LYS A 133 -16.34 -8.77 -19.88
CA LYS A 133 -15.76 -10.10 -19.79
C LYS A 133 -15.03 -10.30 -18.47
N GLY A 134 -14.13 -9.37 -18.10
CA GLY A 134 -13.41 -9.43 -16.83
C GLY A 134 -14.36 -9.44 -15.61
N LYS A 135 -15.42 -8.63 -15.64
CA LYS A 135 -16.47 -8.64 -14.60
C LYS A 135 -17.23 -9.97 -14.55
N ALA A 136 -17.47 -10.62 -15.70
CA ALA A 136 -18.08 -11.95 -15.74
C ALA A 136 -17.15 -13.01 -15.14
N ASP A 137 -15.86 -12.98 -15.48
CA ASP A 137 -14.85 -13.89 -14.92
C ASP A 137 -14.75 -13.72 -13.39
N ILE A 138 -14.77 -12.49 -12.89
CA ILE A 138 -14.80 -12.19 -11.44
C ILE A 138 -16.04 -12.78 -10.77
N LYS A 139 -17.22 -12.64 -11.38
CA LYS A 139 -18.46 -13.24 -10.84
C LYS A 139 -18.38 -14.77 -10.79
N ALA A 140 -17.65 -15.39 -11.72
CA ALA A 140 -17.41 -16.82 -11.78
C ALA A 140 -16.32 -17.31 -10.81
N MET A 141 -15.54 -16.41 -10.18
CA MET A 141 -14.64 -16.77 -9.08
C MET A 141 -15.48 -17.41 -7.97
N LYS A 142 -14.99 -18.52 -7.39
CA LYS A 142 -15.70 -19.24 -6.32
C LYS A 142 -15.88 -18.33 -5.10
N LYS A 143 -16.96 -18.56 -4.35
CA LYS A 143 -17.29 -17.81 -3.13
C LYS A 143 -16.48 -18.30 -1.96
#